data_AF-A0A6V7NEW1-F1
#
_entry.id   AF-A0A6V7NEW1-F1
#
_cell.length_a   1.000
_cell.length_b   1.000
_cell.length_c   1.000
_cell.angle_alpha   90.00
_cell.angle_beta   90.00
_cell.angle_gamma   90.00
#
_symmetry.space_group_name_H-M   'P 1'
#
loop_
_entity.id
_entity.type
_entity.pdbx_description
1 polymer ?
#
loop_
_entity_poly.entity_id
_entity_poly.type
_entity_poly.pdbx_seq_one_letter_code
_entity_poly.pdbx_strand_id
1 'polypeptide(L)'
;MGLPWYCVHTVVLNNPGRLLSVHIMHTALVYSWAGSMALYELAVFDPSDPVLDPMWRQGMFVIPFMTRLGITNSWGGWSISGGTITNPGIWSYESVARAHIVFPACASWQLSGIGYIGT
;
A
#
# COMPACT_ATOMS: atom_id res chain seq x y z
N MET A 1 22.34 34.90 0.36
CA MET A 1 21.95 34.00 -0.75
C MET A 1 21.16 32.85 -0.15
N GLY A 2 20.04 32.45 -0.75
CA GLY A 2 19.19 31.37 -0.24
C GLY A 2 19.81 29.98 -0.44
N LEU A 3 19.13 28.94 0.07
CA LEU A 3 19.54 27.55 -0.15
C LEU A 3 19.38 27.15 -1.64
N PRO A 4 20.34 26.41 -2.22
CA PRO A 4 20.16 25.76 -3.52
C PRO A 4 19.01 24.73 -3.49
N TRP A 5 18.33 24.53 -4.64
CA TRP A 5 17.13 23.69 -4.74
C TRP A 5 17.34 22.23 -4.30
N TYR A 6 18.52 21.67 -4.50
CA TYR A 6 18.86 20.29 -4.12
C TYR A 6 19.18 20.14 -2.62
N CYS A 7 19.30 21.24 -1.87
CA CYS A 7 19.58 21.23 -0.44
C CYS A 7 18.33 21.53 0.42
N VAL A 8 17.14 21.68 -0.15
CA VAL A 8 15.96 22.16 0.58
C VAL A 8 15.57 21.31 1.79
N HIS A 9 15.86 20.00 1.78
CA HIS A 9 15.55 19.12 2.91
C HIS A 9 16.54 19.20 4.08
N THR A 10 17.67 19.91 3.95
CA THR A 10 18.60 20.07 5.09
C THR A 10 17.99 20.86 6.24
N VAL A 11 16.90 21.60 6.01
CA VAL A 11 16.18 22.39 7.02
C VAL A 11 15.59 21.55 8.17
N VAL A 12 15.37 20.24 7.98
CA VAL A 12 14.84 19.36 9.03
C VAL A 12 15.93 18.66 9.85
N LEU A 13 17.21 18.78 9.50
CA LEU A 13 18.31 18.03 10.13
C LEU A 13 18.40 18.25 11.66
N ASN A 14 18.19 19.49 12.11
CA ASN A 14 18.27 19.85 13.54
C ASN A 14 16.88 20.03 14.18
N ASN A 15 15.81 19.56 13.52
CA ASN A 15 14.45 19.63 14.05
C ASN A 15 13.84 18.22 14.11
N PRO A 16 14.00 17.49 15.23
CA PRO A 16 13.59 16.09 15.32
C PRO A 16 12.08 15.89 15.15
N GLY A 17 11.24 16.85 15.58
CA GLY A 17 9.79 16.78 15.41
C GLY A 17 9.38 16.88 13.93
N ARG A 18 9.96 17.82 13.18
CA ARG A 18 9.72 17.93 11.73
C ARG A 18 10.34 16.79 10.96
N LEU A 19 11.51 16.29 11.39
CA LEU A 19 12.14 15.12 10.80
C LEU A 19 11.24 13.89 10.94
N LEU A 20 10.65 13.65 12.12
CA LEU A 20 9.68 12.58 12.32
C LEU A 20 8.45 12.75 11.43
N SER A 21 7.91 13.98 11.33
CA SER A 21 6.75 14.27 10.48
C SER A 21 6.99 13.92 9.00
N VAL A 22 8.14 14.28 8.44
CA VAL A 22 8.45 13.93 7.03
C VAL A 22 8.66 12.43 6.82
N HIS A 23 9.20 11.71 7.81
CA HIS A 23 9.29 10.25 7.76
C HIS A 23 7.91 9.59 7.82
N ILE A 24 7.00 10.10 8.65
CA ILE A 24 5.61 9.64 8.68
C ILE A 24 4.93 9.93 7.35
N MET A 25 5.11 11.12 6.77
CA MET A 25 4.58 11.43 5.43
C MET A 25 5.10 10.48 4.35
N HIS A 26 6.42 10.26 4.29
CA HIS A 26 7.01 9.35 3.32
C HIS A 26 6.47 7.92 3.50
N THR A 27 6.38 7.46 4.75
CA THR A 27 5.80 6.15 5.07
C THR A 27 4.35 6.07 4.61
N ALA A 28 3.53 7.09 4.91
CA ALA A 28 2.14 7.13 4.49
C ALA A 28 1.97 7.10 2.95
N LEU A 29 2.86 7.79 2.23
CA LEU A 29 2.89 7.76 0.76
C LEU A 29 3.17 6.35 0.24
N VAL A 30 4.17 5.66 0.81
CA VAL A 30 4.53 4.29 0.41
C VAL A 30 3.41 3.30 0.71
N TYR A 31 2.78 3.38 1.89
CA TYR A 31 1.61 2.55 2.21
C TYR A 31 0.45 2.79 1.24
N SER A 32 0.15 4.05 0.93
CA SER A 32 -0.92 4.41 -0.01
C SER A 32 -0.63 3.92 -1.42
N TRP A 33 0.64 4.00 -1.86
CA TRP A 33 1.07 3.43 -3.13
C TRP A 33 0.86 1.90 -3.16
N ALA A 34 1.27 1.19 -2.11
CA ALA A 34 1.09 -0.27 -2.05
C ALA A 34 -0.39 -0.67 -2.09
N GLY A 35 -1.25 0.03 -1.34
CA GLY A 35 -2.69 -0.21 -1.35
C GLY A 35 -3.34 0.11 -2.69
N SER A 36 -3.00 1.24 -3.31
CA SER A 36 -3.56 1.63 -4.61
C SER A 36 -3.10 0.71 -5.75
N MET A 37 -1.84 0.28 -5.76
CA MET A 37 -1.35 -0.71 -6.72
C MET A 37 -2.05 -2.06 -6.56
N ALA A 38 -2.27 -2.52 -5.33
CA ALA A 38 -3.02 -3.76 -5.08
C ALA A 38 -4.47 -3.67 -5.56
N LEU A 39 -5.16 -2.55 -5.32
CA LEU A 39 -6.51 -2.32 -5.83
C LEU A 39 -6.55 -2.24 -7.36
N TYR A 40 -5.56 -1.59 -7.97
CA TYR A 40 -5.44 -1.51 -9.42
C TYR A 40 -5.25 -2.89 -10.04
N GLU A 41 -4.30 -3.68 -9.54
CA GLU A 41 -4.06 -5.04 -10.02
C GLU A 41 -5.30 -5.92 -9.86
N LEU A 42 -5.98 -5.88 -8.71
CA LEU A 42 -7.23 -6.62 -8.50
C LEU A 42 -8.36 -6.21 -9.45
N ALA A 43 -8.38 -4.97 -9.92
CA ALA A 43 -9.41 -4.49 -10.85
C ALA A 43 -9.20 -4.99 -12.29
N VAL A 44 -7.96 -5.34 -12.66
CA VAL A 44 -7.61 -5.77 -14.03
C VAL A 44 -7.21 -7.24 -14.12
N PHE A 45 -6.90 -7.89 -13.01
CA PHE A 45 -6.45 -9.28 -12.96
C PHE A 45 -7.57 -10.25 -13.36
N ASP A 46 -7.26 -11.16 -14.28
CA ASP A 46 -8.15 -12.26 -14.67
C ASP A 46 -7.71 -13.57 -13.99
N PRO A 47 -8.49 -14.09 -13.02
CA PRO A 47 -8.17 -15.34 -12.32
C PRO A 47 -8.62 -16.62 -13.04
N SER A 48 -9.18 -16.53 -14.26
CA SER A 48 -9.89 -17.64 -14.89
C SER A 48 -9.00 -18.82 -15.31
N ASP A 49 -7.77 -18.56 -15.77
CA ASP A 49 -6.84 -19.61 -16.23
C ASP A 49 -5.45 -19.46 -15.60
N PRO A 50 -5.20 -20.10 -14.44
CA PRO A 50 -3.90 -20.03 -13.78
C PRO A 50 -2.79 -20.83 -14.50
N VAL A 51 -3.13 -21.64 -15.50
CA VAL A 51 -2.16 -22.48 -16.22
C VAL A 51 -1.60 -21.74 -17.42
N LEU A 52 -2.47 -21.23 -18.30
CA LEU A 52 -2.06 -20.56 -19.53
C LEU A 52 -1.96 -19.04 -19.39
N ASP A 53 -2.67 -18.44 -18.43
CA ASP A 53 -2.59 -17.00 -18.17
C ASP A 53 -2.33 -16.66 -16.69
N PRO A 54 -1.19 -17.10 -16.12
CA PRO A 54 -0.82 -16.77 -14.75
C PRO A 54 -0.45 -15.29 -14.58
N MET A 55 -0.44 -14.83 -13.32
CA MET A 55 -0.18 -13.45 -12.90
C MET A 55 1.01 -12.74 -13.59
N TRP A 56 2.10 -13.47 -13.91
CA TRP A 56 3.29 -12.90 -14.53
C TRP A 56 3.12 -12.60 -16.02
N ARG A 57 2.14 -13.23 -16.71
CA ARG A 57 1.79 -12.90 -18.11
C ARG A 57 0.94 -11.64 -18.20
N GLN A 58 0.12 -11.39 -17.18
CA GLN A 58 -0.75 -10.22 -17.11
C GLN A 58 -0.04 -8.96 -16.58
N GLY A 59 1.25 -9.05 -16.23
CA GLY A 59 2.04 -7.91 -15.74
C GLY A 59 1.76 -7.53 -14.29
N MET A 60 1.29 -8.47 -13.46
CA MET A 60 1.06 -8.22 -12.04
C MET A 60 2.39 -8.10 -11.29
N PHE A 61 2.53 -7.05 -10.48
CA PHE A 61 3.72 -6.76 -9.69
C PHE A 61 3.52 -7.08 -8.21
N VAL A 62 2.45 -6.58 -7.56
CA VAL A 62 2.24 -6.73 -6.10
C VAL A 62 1.51 -8.02 -5.69
N ILE A 63 0.64 -8.57 -6.54
CA ILE A 63 -0.04 -9.87 -6.29
C ILE A 63 0.96 -11.02 -6.03
N PRO A 64 2.08 -11.17 -6.78
CA PRO A 64 3.09 -12.17 -6.47
C PRO A 64 3.70 -12.03 -5.06
N PHE A 65 3.94 -10.80 -4.59
CA PHE A 65 4.51 -10.57 -3.25
C PHE A 65 3.52 -10.93 -2.13
N MET A 66 2.23 -10.62 -2.31
CA MET A 66 1.19 -11.03 -1.38
C MET A 66 1.05 -12.56 -1.36
N THR A 67 1.05 -13.19 -2.53
CA THR A 67 0.93 -14.65 -2.69
C THR A 67 2.10 -15.39 -2.06
N ARG A 68 3.32 -14.84 -2.18
CA ARG A 68 4.52 -15.40 -1.54
C ARG A 68 4.39 -15.50 -0.01
N LEU A 69 3.61 -14.62 0.61
CA LEU A 69 3.39 -14.60 2.06
C LEU A 69 2.10 -15.32 2.49
N GLY A 70 1.45 -16.05 1.58
CA GLY A 70 0.29 -16.90 1.88
C GLY A 70 -1.07 -16.25 1.67
N ILE A 71 -1.15 -15.05 1.10
CA ILE A 71 -2.42 -14.46 0.68
C ILE A 71 -2.78 -15.01 -0.70
N THR A 72 -3.72 -15.96 -0.76
CA THR A 72 -4.09 -16.67 -2.00
C THR A 72 -5.53 -16.47 -2.43
N ASN A 73 -6.36 -15.89 -1.57
CA ASN A 73 -7.82 -15.90 -1.71
C ASN A 73 -8.36 -14.48 -1.91
N SER A 74 -9.41 -14.36 -2.71
CA SER A 74 -10.14 -13.12 -2.95
C SER A 74 -11.55 -13.18 -2.38
N TRP A 75 -12.09 -12.02 -1.96
CA TRP A 75 -13.50 -11.84 -1.65
C TRP A 75 -14.42 -12.01 -2.86
N GLY A 76 -13.87 -12.03 -4.09
CA GLY A 76 -14.54 -12.42 -5.31
C GLY A 76 -14.76 -13.94 -5.46
N GLY A 77 -14.39 -14.75 -4.47
CA GLY A 77 -14.70 -16.18 -4.44
C GLY A 77 -13.73 -17.06 -5.25
N TRP A 78 -12.57 -16.54 -5.61
CA TRP A 78 -11.52 -17.27 -6.32
C TRP A 78 -10.24 -17.37 -5.50
N SER A 79 -9.43 -18.36 -5.84
CA SER A 79 -8.08 -18.59 -5.34
C SER A 79 -7.08 -18.53 -6.49
N ILE A 80 -5.86 -18.09 -6.18
CA ILE A 80 -4.76 -17.97 -7.16
C ILE A 80 -4.37 -19.31 -7.79
N SER A 81 -4.70 -20.44 -7.16
CA SER A 81 -4.50 -21.78 -7.70
C SER A 81 -5.66 -22.28 -8.59
N GLY A 82 -6.64 -21.43 -8.90
CA GLY A 82 -7.80 -21.77 -9.75
C GLY A 82 -8.98 -22.38 -9.00
N GLY A 83 -8.93 -22.45 -7.67
CA GLY A 83 -10.04 -22.95 -6.86
C GLY A 83 -11.14 -21.91 -6.63
N THR A 84 -12.38 -22.36 -6.48
CA THR A 84 -13.50 -21.53 -5.98
C THR A 84 -13.58 -21.59 -4.46
N ILE A 85 -13.73 -20.45 -3.81
CA ILE A 85 -13.75 -20.31 -2.34
C ILE A 85 -15.06 -19.67 -1.90
N THR A 86 -15.72 -20.29 -0.91
CA THR A 86 -16.95 -19.76 -0.31
C THR A 86 -16.69 -18.83 0.87
N ASN A 87 -15.59 -19.05 1.62
CA ASN A 87 -15.18 -18.18 2.73
C ASN A 87 -13.67 -17.90 2.67
N PRO A 88 -13.26 -16.77 2.06
CA PRO A 88 -11.86 -16.36 1.96
C PRO A 88 -11.26 -15.85 3.28
N GLY A 89 -12.07 -15.67 4.33
CA GLY A 89 -11.64 -15.15 5.62
C GLY A 89 -11.31 -13.66 5.60
N ILE A 90 -10.69 -13.19 6.70
CA ILE A 90 -10.36 -11.78 6.88
C ILE A 90 -9.19 -11.37 5.98
N TRP A 91 -8.18 -12.22 5.80
CA TRP A 91 -6.95 -11.90 5.08
C TRP A 91 -7.00 -12.32 3.60
N SER A 92 -7.82 -11.63 2.82
CA SER A 92 -7.85 -11.69 1.35
C SER A 92 -6.98 -10.61 0.71
N TYR A 93 -6.77 -10.67 -0.61
CA TYR A 93 -6.08 -9.58 -1.34
C TYR A 93 -6.73 -8.21 -1.12
N GLU A 94 -8.06 -8.12 -1.12
CA GLU A 94 -8.81 -6.88 -0.89
C GLU A 94 -8.60 -6.34 0.52
N SER A 95 -8.54 -7.24 1.51
CA SER A 95 -8.35 -6.85 2.90
C SER A 95 -6.96 -6.25 3.14
N VAL A 96 -5.92 -6.81 2.51
CA VAL A 96 -4.54 -6.31 2.58
C VAL A 96 -4.48 -4.93 1.92
N ALA A 97 -5.10 -4.78 0.76
CA ALA A 97 -5.19 -3.50 0.07
C ALA A 97 -5.91 -2.44 0.94
N ARG A 98 -7.05 -2.79 1.56
CA ARG A 98 -7.79 -1.90 2.48
C ARG A 98 -6.95 -1.51 3.69
N ALA A 99 -6.22 -2.44 4.31
CA ALA A 99 -5.35 -2.15 5.44
C ALA A 99 -4.27 -1.10 5.07
N HIS A 100 -3.69 -1.21 3.87
CA HIS A 100 -2.69 -0.28 3.36
C HIS A 100 -3.24 1.09 2.97
N ILE A 101 -4.57 1.24 2.80
CA ILE A 101 -5.23 2.54 2.60
C ILE A 101 -5.65 3.18 3.92
N VAL A 102 -6.18 2.40 4.86
CA VAL A 102 -6.69 2.94 6.14
C VAL A 102 -5.56 3.36 7.07
N PHE A 103 -4.46 2.60 7.12
CA PHE A 103 -3.30 2.91 7.96
C PHE A 103 -2.71 4.31 7.70
N PRO A 104 -2.37 4.70 6.45
CA PRO A 104 -1.86 6.04 6.17
C PRO A 104 -2.91 7.14 6.35
N ALA A 105 -4.20 6.87 6.13
CA ALA A 105 -5.26 7.83 6.42
C ALA A 105 -5.27 8.21 7.91
N CYS A 106 -5.19 7.23 8.80
CA CYS A 106 -5.08 7.47 10.24
C CYS A 106 -3.82 8.26 10.61
N ALA A 107 -2.67 7.92 10.02
CA ALA A 107 -1.41 8.63 10.24
C ALA A 107 -1.47 10.10 9.76
N SER A 108 -2.14 10.37 8.63
CA SER A 108 -2.32 11.73 8.10
C SER A 108 -3.22 12.59 8.99
N TRP A 109 -4.25 11.99 9.59
CA TRP A 109 -5.11 12.63 10.58
C TRP A 109 -4.35 13.00 11.87
N GLN A 110 -3.39 12.17 12.29
CA GLN A 110 -2.54 12.51 13.44
C GLN A 110 -1.64 13.72 13.15
N LEU A 111 -1.11 13.83 11.92
CA LEU A 111 -0.26 14.96 11.51
C LEU A 111 -1.02 16.28 11.41
N SER A 112 -2.30 16.28 11.01
CA SER A 112 -3.13 17.49 11.01
C SER A 112 -3.44 17.99 12.42
N GLY A 113 -3.49 17.10 13.42
CA GLY A 113 -3.62 17.46 14.83
C GLY A 113 -2.34 18.02 15.46
N ILE A 114 -1.16 17.53 15.05
CA ILE A 114 0.14 17.99 15.59
C ILE A 114 0.46 19.44 15.17
N GLY A 115 -0.10 19.93 14.06
CA GLY A 115 0.03 21.32 13.61
C GLY A 115 -0.57 22.35 14.57
N TYR A 116 -1.43 21.94 15.51
CA TYR A 116 -2.08 22.83 16.48
C TYR A 116 -1.37 22.93 17.84
N ILE A 117 -0.29 22.16 18.07
CA ILE A 117 0.40 22.10 19.38
C ILE A 117 1.73 22.89 19.34
N GLY A 118 1.95 23.70 18.30
CA GLY A 118 3.26 24.33 18.02
C GLY A 118 3.21 25.79 17.57
N THR A 119 2.22 26.57 18.03
CA THR A 119 2.28 28.05 18.01
C THR A 119 2.35 28.58 19.44
#